data_AF-A0A953X6P9-F1
#
_entry.id   AF-A0A953X6P9-F1
#
_cell.length_a   1.000
_cell.length_b   1.000
_cell.length_c   1.000
_cell.angle_alpha   90.00
_cell.angle_beta   90.00
_cell.angle_gamma   90.00
#
_symmetry.space_group_name_H-M   'P 1'
#
loop_
_entity.id
_entity.type
_entity.pdbx_description
1 polymer ?
#
loop_
_entity_poly.entity_id
_entity_poly.type
_entity_poly.pdbx_seq_one_letter_code
_entity_poly.pdbx_strand_id
1 'polypeptide(L)'
;SAFRNGAGTDEGENGLALPTAYITLGMYSEALMELKQLHSPEAEVLQNLAVMLERRRVPDVEVFQAQASCVPEDGIWLAAAQLAAGDASGAVTLNDFVTDFRKLPLHLRVDLAGIIIPELVRAGQKTMARRMIADFTEEQMSASQDLQFIKALVEFEDGNRAAGEKVHGYLDHPQFQDQALAALLDQNAPLDPVREDVLLSELMRKFGQAGSGDASLGTSIEFALRELSERSRYDPIIELAATPALQNSAGQAEVKRQLVASLQRDLGSAESIRNLAAIGLLAGGPAILDDVPERAHLYNLAAGRAVDFGFSALAEKIAAEADLDAPVAERVAGLAFRRGSYGAVYSMADHHPHDEALNRLAALSAVRSDDRSKLAEFEARLPKDPETILALIEEDAASGHWIVSAGFYQAARHLTGEDHVRRVQRIEALRRSVSDAEASPPLEIASAQAPESGGFH
;
A
#
# COMPACT_ATOMS: atom_id res chain seq x y z
N SER A 1 7.65 46.82 -10.95
CA SER A 1 8.13 48.19 -10.67
C SER A 1 7.72 48.77 -9.30
N ALA A 2 7.42 47.96 -8.26
CA ALA A 2 7.19 48.44 -6.88
C ALA A 2 8.48 48.67 -6.05
N PHE A 3 9.63 48.16 -6.51
CA PHE A 3 10.89 48.16 -5.75
C PHE A 3 11.93 49.19 -6.23
N ARG A 4 11.57 50.10 -7.16
CA ARG A 4 12.54 51.02 -7.80
C ARG A 4 12.34 52.52 -7.55
N ASN A 5 11.17 52.98 -7.14
CA ASN A 5 10.90 54.41 -7.03
C ASN A 5 10.64 54.83 -5.58
N GLY A 6 11.72 54.94 -4.80
CA GLY A 6 11.70 55.70 -3.55
C GLY A 6 11.98 57.18 -3.83
N ALA A 7 10.99 57.91 -4.37
CA ALA A 7 10.89 59.38 -4.28
C ALA A 7 9.67 59.87 -5.10
N GLY A 8 8.51 59.94 -4.48
CA GLY A 8 7.30 60.55 -5.03
C GLY A 8 6.30 60.79 -3.91
N THR A 9 5.90 62.03 -3.71
CA THR A 9 4.97 62.46 -2.65
C THR A 9 3.53 62.33 -3.14
N ASP A 10 2.77 61.36 -2.64
CA ASP A 10 1.30 61.42 -2.58
C ASP A 10 0.77 60.46 -1.48
N GLU A 11 -0.16 60.94 -0.64
CA GLU A 11 -0.58 60.30 0.62
C GLU A 11 -1.25 58.91 0.48
N GLY A 12 -1.51 58.45 -0.75
CA GLY A 12 -1.97 57.08 -1.06
C GLY A 12 -0.84 56.05 -1.23
N GLU A 13 0.38 56.47 -1.59
CA GLU A 13 1.54 55.58 -1.81
C GLU A 13 2.29 55.23 -0.50
N ASN A 14 2.08 55.99 0.57
CA ASN A 14 2.80 55.81 1.85
C ASN A 14 2.43 54.53 2.60
N GLY A 15 1.23 53.96 2.38
CA GLY A 15 0.77 52.76 3.08
C GLY A 15 1.54 51.48 2.71
N LEU A 16 2.04 51.39 1.48
CA LEU A 16 2.72 50.19 0.95
C LEU A 16 4.25 50.26 1.10
N ALA A 17 4.82 51.44 1.37
CA ALA A 17 6.25 51.63 1.50
C ALA A 17 6.85 50.81 2.66
N LEU A 18 6.18 50.78 3.81
CA LEU A 18 6.64 50.05 4.98
C LEU A 18 6.59 48.52 4.79
N PRO A 19 5.47 47.91 4.34
CA PRO A 19 5.46 46.50 3.96
C PRO A 19 6.52 46.11 2.91
N THR A 20 6.71 46.96 1.90
CA THR A 20 7.71 46.73 0.85
C THR A 20 9.12 46.72 1.45
N ALA A 21 9.43 47.65 2.35
CA ALA A 21 10.70 47.68 3.08
C ALA A 21 10.89 46.41 3.92
N TYR A 22 9.87 45.96 4.64
CA TYR A 22 9.94 44.72 5.41
C TYR A 22 10.20 43.49 4.53
N ILE A 23 9.53 43.37 3.39
CA ILE A 23 9.79 42.29 2.42
C ILE A 23 11.24 42.35 1.91
N THR A 24 11.76 43.53 1.57
CA THR A 24 13.16 43.66 1.13
C THR A 24 14.20 43.30 2.20
N LEU A 25 13.83 43.40 3.47
CA LEU A 25 14.67 43.08 4.63
C LEU A 25 14.48 41.64 5.14
N GLY A 26 13.60 40.83 4.51
CA GLY A 26 13.31 39.47 4.96
C GLY A 26 12.33 39.36 6.13
N MET A 27 11.69 40.47 6.51
CA MET A 27 10.74 40.54 7.64
C MET A 27 9.32 40.24 7.17
N TYR A 28 9.07 39.01 6.67
CA TYR A 28 7.82 38.66 6.00
C TYR A 28 6.61 38.63 6.94
N SER A 29 6.79 38.15 8.16
CA SER A 29 5.71 38.09 9.15
C SER A 29 5.25 39.50 9.55
N GLU A 30 6.19 40.44 9.70
CA GLU A 30 5.92 41.85 9.98
C GLU A 30 5.26 42.54 8.78
N ALA A 31 5.74 42.27 7.55
CA ALA A 31 5.08 42.75 6.34
C ALA A 31 3.63 42.27 6.26
N LEU A 32 3.36 40.99 6.55
CA LEU A 32 2.01 40.42 6.55
C LEU A 32 1.12 41.04 7.63
N MET A 33 1.66 41.42 8.79
CA MET A 33 0.90 42.11 9.83
C MET A 33 0.41 43.49 9.38
N GLU A 34 1.28 44.25 8.72
CA GLU A 34 0.92 45.57 8.17
C GLU A 34 -0.05 45.45 6.99
N LEU A 35 0.21 44.50 6.08
CA LEU A 35 -0.61 44.32 4.89
C LEU A 35 -2.03 43.85 5.20
N LYS A 36 -2.28 43.16 6.32
CA LYS A 36 -3.63 42.76 6.74
C LYS A 36 -4.60 43.93 6.93
N GLN A 37 -4.07 45.13 7.20
CA GLN A 37 -4.89 46.32 7.41
C GLN A 37 -5.19 47.06 6.09
N LEU A 38 -4.51 46.67 5.00
CA LEU A 38 -4.63 47.26 3.67
C LEU A 38 -5.46 46.36 2.76
N HIS A 39 -6.44 46.94 2.07
CA HIS A 39 -7.39 46.20 1.21
C HIS A 39 -7.31 46.66 -0.25
N SER A 40 -6.09 46.83 -0.79
CA SER A 40 -5.86 47.18 -2.19
C SER A 40 -5.33 45.98 -2.99
N PRO A 41 -5.51 45.94 -4.33
CA PRO A 41 -4.94 44.89 -5.18
C PRO A 41 -3.41 44.77 -5.05
N GLU A 42 -2.70 45.89 -4.89
CA GLU A 42 -1.24 45.89 -4.68
C GLU A 42 -0.87 45.30 -3.32
N ALA A 43 -1.67 45.55 -2.28
CA ALA A 43 -1.49 44.93 -0.97
C ALA A 43 -1.68 43.40 -1.06
N GLU A 44 -2.66 42.93 -1.83
CA GLU A 44 -2.89 41.50 -2.08
C GLU A 44 -1.70 40.83 -2.79
N VAL A 45 -1.12 41.49 -3.81
CA VAL A 45 0.09 41.00 -4.48
C VAL A 45 1.27 40.92 -3.49
N LEU A 46 1.48 41.94 -2.66
CA LEU A 46 2.55 41.93 -1.66
C LEU A 46 2.32 40.88 -0.56
N GLN A 47 1.07 40.60 -0.18
CA GLN A 47 0.74 39.51 0.74
C GLN A 47 1.11 38.16 0.14
N ASN A 48 0.71 37.90 -1.11
CA ASN A 48 1.05 36.67 -1.82
C ASN A 48 2.56 36.53 -2.00
N LEU A 49 3.27 37.63 -2.30
CA LEU A 49 4.73 37.64 -2.38
C LEU A 49 5.39 37.28 -1.05
N ALA A 50 4.96 37.89 0.06
CA ALA A 50 5.50 37.60 1.38
C ALA A 50 5.23 36.14 1.81
N VAL A 51 4.03 35.61 1.53
CA VAL A 51 3.68 34.20 1.79
C VAL A 51 4.56 33.25 0.98
N MET A 52 4.80 33.57 -0.30
CA MET A 52 5.66 32.77 -1.19
C MET A 52 7.10 32.77 -0.70
N LEU A 53 7.66 33.94 -0.37
CA LEU A 53 9.04 34.09 0.09
C LEU A 53 9.27 33.40 1.45
N GLU A 54 8.26 33.39 2.31
CA GLU A 54 8.29 32.67 3.60
C GLU A 54 8.08 31.14 3.45
N ARG A 55 7.82 30.65 2.23
CA ARG A 55 7.60 29.22 1.90
C ARG A 55 6.48 28.56 2.72
N ARG A 56 5.49 29.35 3.15
CA ARG A 56 4.41 28.85 4.04
C ARG A 56 3.31 28.09 3.32
N ARG A 57 3.08 28.37 2.04
CA ARG A 57 2.00 27.79 1.22
C ARG A 57 2.39 27.78 -0.26
N VAL A 58 1.74 26.91 -1.03
CA VAL A 58 1.81 26.94 -2.50
C VAL A 58 1.30 28.31 -2.97
N PRO A 59 2.06 29.03 -3.81
CA PRO A 59 1.68 30.37 -4.26
C PRO A 59 0.51 30.34 -5.22
N ASP A 60 -0.33 31.38 -5.17
CA ASP A 60 -1.41 31.58 -6.13
C ASP A 60 -0.86 32.13 -7.45
N VAL A 61 -0.71 31.25 -8.43
CA VAL A 61 -0.14 31.59 -9.75
C VAL A 61 -1.02 32.62 -10.49
N GLU A 62 -2.34 32.60 -10.29
CA GLU A 62 -3.27 33.50 -11.00
C GLU A 62 -3.02 34.96 -10.60
N VAL A 63 -2.77 35.21 -9.31
CA VAL A 63 -2.45 36.56 -8.79
C VAL A 63 -1.18 37.12 -9.44
N PHE A 64 -0.11 36.31 -9.50
CA PHE A 64 1.14 36.74 -10.13
C PHE A 64 1.01 36.87 -11.66
N GLN A 65 0.16 36.06 -12.28
CA GLN A 65 -0.08 36.13 -13.72
C GLN A 65 -0.85 37.41 -14.09
N ALA A 66 -1.87 37.76 -13.31
CA ALA A 66 -2.59 39.03 -13.45
C ALA A 66 -1.63 40.22 -13.28
N GLN A 67 -0.77 40.19 -12.26
CA GLN A 67 0.21 41.25 -12.03
C GLN A 67 1.22 41.38 -13.19
N ALA A 68 1.82 40.27 -13.65
CA ALA A 68 2.79 40.29 -14.74
C ALA A 68 2.19 40.74 -16.08
N SER A 69 0.88 40.52 -16.29
CA SER A 69 0.17 41.02 -17.47
C SER A 69 0.03 42.54 -17.50
N CYS A 70 -0.09 43.16 -16.32
CA CYS A 70 -0.17 44.62 -16.16
C CYS A 70 1.22 45.26 -16.08
N VAL A 71 2.17 44.61 -15.42
CA VAL A 71 3.54 45.07 -15.19
C VAL A 71 4.51 43.97 -15.65
N PRO A 72 4.97 43.99 -16.92
CA PRO A 72 5.81 42.93 -17.48
C PRO A 72 7.11 42.69 -16.70
N GLU A 73 7.65 43.72 -16.03
CA GLU A 73 8.87 43.62 -15.20
C GLU A 73 8.69 42.71 -13.97
N ASP A 74 7.46 42.43 -13.54
CA ASP A 74 7.17 41.57 -12.40
C ASP A 74 7.14 40.07 -12.80
N GLY A 75 7.50 39.76 -14.06
CA GLY A 75 7.58 38.40 -14.59
C GLY A 75 8.53 37.47 -13.83
N ILE A 76 9.52 38.00 -13.09
CA ILE A 76 10.38 37.19 -12.20
C ILE A 76 9.58 36.54 -11.06
N TRP A 77 8.58 37.23 -10.53
CA TRP A 77 7.73 36.71 -9.44
C TRP A 77 6.73 35.68 -9.97
N LEU A 78 6.21 35.89 -11.18
CA LEU A 78 5.42 34.88 -11.87
C LEU A 78 6.23 33.60 -12.12
N ALA A 79 7.46 33.72 -12.63
CA ALA A 79 8.33 32.57 -12.84
C ALA A 79 8.57 31.78 -11.55
N ALA A 80 8.80 32.49 -10.44
CA ALA A 80 8.96 31.88 -9.13
C ALA A 80 7.70 31.15 -8.65
N ALA A 81 6.54 31.77 -8.81
CA ALA A 81 5.26 31.18 -8.42
C ALA A 81 4.94 29.93 -9.26
N GLN A 82 5.16 30.00 -10.58
CA GLN A 82 4.99 28.86 -11.50
C GLN A 82 5.89 27.69 -11.10
N LEU A 83 7.19 27.94 -10.86
CA LEU A 83 8.13 26.90 -10.45
C LEU A 83 7.77 26.32 -9.08
N ALA A 84 7.43 27.15 -8.10
CA ALA A 84 6.99 26.69 -6.79
C ALA A 84 5.68 25.90 -6.81
N ALA A 85 4.83 26.14 -7.80
CA ALA A 85 3.60 25.37 -8.05
C ALA A 85 3.84 24.11 -8.92
N GLY A 86 5.08 23.84 -9.34
CA GLY A 86 5.43 22.69 -10.20
C GLY A 86 5.06 22.86 -11.68
N ASP A 87 4.77 24.08 -12.14
CA ASP A 87 4.50 24.36 -13.55
C ASP A 87 5.80 24.49 -14.36
N ALA A 88 5.97 23.60 -15.34
CA ALA A 88 7.12 23.57 -16.24
C ALA A 88 7.32 24.87 -17.05
N SER A 89 6.24 25.65 -17.27
CA SER A 89 6.33 26.95 -17.95
C SER A 89 7.20 27.96 -17.19
N GLY A 90 7.32 27.81 -15.87
CA GLY A 90 8.09 28.72 -15.02
C GLY A 90 9.57 28.80 -15.37
N ALA A 91 10.18 27.71 -15.86
CA ALA A 91 11.57 27.72 -16.31
C ALA A 91 11.78 28.57 -17.58
N VAL A 92 10.77 28.58 -18.47
CA VAL A 92 10.78 29.40 -19.68
C VAL A 92 10.63 30.87 -19.30
N THR A 93 9.63 31.20 -18.47
CA THR A 93 9.42 32.56 -17.95
C THR A 93 10.68 33.05 -17.24
N LEU A 94 11.30 32.23 -16.40
CA LEU A 94 12.54 32.59 -15.69
C LEU A 94 13.67 32.95 -16.65
N ASN A 95 13.82 32.25 -17.77
CA ASN A 95 14.88 32.52 -18.74
C ASN A 95 14.83 33.94 -19.31
N ASP A 96 13.61 34.45 -19.51
CA ASP A 96 13.38 35.80 -20.04
C ASP A 96 13.70 36.87 -18.99
N PHE A 97 13.57 36.54 -17.69
CA PHE A 97 13.73 37.46 -16.56
C PHE A 97 15.00 37.22 -15.70
N VAL A 98 15.97 36.40 -16.14
CA VAL A 98 17.22 36.15 -15.38
C VAL A 98 18.00 37.46 -15.10
N THR A 99 17.93 38.42 -16.01
CA THR A 99 18.60 39.72 -15.81
C THR A 99 17.99 40.50 -14.65
N ASP A 100 16.71 40.30 -14.37
CA ASP A 100 16.01 40.97 -13.27
C ASP A 100 16.27 40.30 -11.94
N PHE A 101 16.42 38.97 -11.92
CA PHE A 101 16.95 38.24 -10.77
C PHE A 101 18.28 38.85 -10.27
N ARG A 102 19.21 39.14 -11.19
CA ARG A 102 20.54 39.72 -10.85
C ARG A 102 20.50 41.10 -10.23
N LYS A 103 19.42 41.86 -10.48
CA LYS A 103 19.26 43.23 -9.97
C LYS A 103 18.62 43.27 -8.59
N LEU A 104 18.10 42.15 -8.10
CA LEU A 104 17.48 42.08 -6.79
C LEU A 104 18.51 42.26 -5.66
N PRO A 105 18.11 42.86 -4.52
CA PRO A 105 18.92 42.86 -3.30
C PRO A 105 19.37 41.46 -2.92
N LEU A 106 20.55 41.34 -2.29
CA LEU A 106 21.16 40.04 -1.97
C LEU A 106 20.22 39.13 -1.20
N HIS A 107 19.52 39.65 -0.18
CA HIS A 107 18.59 38.86 0.64
C HIS A 107 17.49 38.23 -0.25
N LEU A 108 16.77 39.06 -1.00
CA LEU A 108 15.73 38.59 -1.94
C LEU A 108 16.27 37.61 -2.98
N ARG A 109 17.51 37.78 -3.46
CA ARG A 109 18.14 36.79 -4.36
C ARG A 109 18.33 35.45 -3.67
N VAL A 110 18.75 35.44 -2.41
CA VAL A 110 18.93 34.20 -1.63
C VAL A 110 17.59 33.49 -1.41
N ASP A 111 16.57 34.21 -0.96
CA ASP A 111 15.26 33.61 -0.67
C ASP A 111 14.63 33.02 -1.94
N LEU A 112 14.68 33.80 -3.01
CA LEU A 112 14.18 33.41 -4.32
C LEU A 112 14.97 32.24 -4.92
N ALA A 113 16.29 32.23 -4.76
CA ALA A 113 17.14 31.12 -5.17
C ALA A 113 16.77 29.82 -4.44
N GLY A 114 16.44 29.88 -3.15
CA GLY A 114 16.01 28.70 -2.39
C GLY A 114 14.59 28.23 -2.70
N ILE A 115 13.80 29.01 -3.42
CA ILE A 115 12.52 28.56 -4.01
C ILE A 115 12.78 27.96 -5.39
N ILE A 116 13.48 28.69 -6.26
CA ILE A 116 13.55 28.38 -7.68
C ILE A 116 14.52 27.23 -7.99
N ILE A 117 15.71 27.22 -7.38
CA ILE A 117 16.77 26.30 -7.80
C ILE A 117 16.44 24.83 -7.50
N PRO A 118 15.87 24.46 -6.32
CA PRO A 118 15.42 23.09 -6.08
C PRO A 118 14.40 22.61 -7.12
N GLU A 119 13.46 23.47 -7.52
CA GLU A 119 12.43 23.15 -8.52
C GLU A 119 13.03 23.02 -9.93
N LEU A 120 13.99 23.87 -10.30
CA LEU A 120 14.72 23.73 -11.55
C LEU A 120 15.51 22.42 -11.62
N VAL A 121 16.11 22.02 -10.50
CA VAL A 121 16.82 20.75 -10.40
C VAL A 121 15.85 19.59 -10.61
N ARG A 122 14.71 19.58 -9.91
CA ARG A 122 13.67 18.54 -10.07
C ARG A 122 13.12 18.48 -11.49
N ALA A 123 12.95 19.63 -12.15
CA ALA A 123 12.52 19.73 -13.54
C ALA A 123 13.63 19.40 -14.57
N GLY A 124 14.84 19.00 -14.13
CA GLY A 124 15.96 18.66 -15.01
C GLY A 124 16.62 19.86 -15.69
N GLN A 125 16.31 21.09 -15.29
CA GLN A 125 16.82 22.35 -15.84
C GLN A 125 18.21 22.72 -15.27
N LYS A 126 19.16 21.77 -15.33
CA LYS A 126 20.49 21.86 -14.69
C LYS A 126 21.28 23.11 -15.12
N THR A 127 21.23 23.46 -16.40
CA THR A 127 21.94 24.64 -16.92
C THR A 127 21.42 25.94 -16.33
N MET A 128 20.10 26.05 -16.10
CA MET A 128 19.51 27.22 -15.48
C MET A 128 19.87 27.31 -13.99
N ALA A 129 19.77 26.20 -13.27
CA ALA A 129 20.16 26.11 -11.87
C ALA A 129 21.63 26.57 -11.64
N ARG A 130 22.57 26.08 -12.47
CA ARG A 130 23.97 26.50 -12.42
C ARG A 130 24.16 27.99 -12.73
N ARG A 131 23.42 28.52 -13.70
CA ARG A 131 23.47 29.93 -14.07
C ARG A 131 23.05 30.83 -12.91
N MET A 132 22.04 30.43 -12.14
CA MET A 132 21.60 31.19 -10.96
C MET A 132 22.62 31.12 -9.82
N ILE A 133 23.22 29.95 -9.57
CA ILE A 133 24.27 29.81 -8.55
C ILE A 133 25.49 30.67 -8.88
N ALA A 134 25.85 30.78 -10.17
CA ALA A 134 26.99 31.57 -10.63
C ALA A 134 26.84 33.09 -10.36
N ASP A 135 25.64 33.57 -10.04
CA ASP A 135 25.38 34.98 -9.70
C ASP A 135 25.71 35.32 -8.23
N PHE A 136 26.17 34.34 -7.44
CA PHE A 136 26.63 34.52 -6.05
C PHE A 136 28.15 34.35 -5.92
N THR A 137 28.78 35.18 -5.08
CA THR A 137 30.21 35.06 -4.78
C THR A 137 30.49 33.96 -3.75
N GLU A 138 31.72 33.43 -3.69
CA GLU A 138 32.07 32.41 -2.69
C GLU A 138 31.86 32.87 -1.23
N GLU A 139 32.07 34.16 -0.97
CA GLU A 139 31.81 34.78 0.33
C GLU A 139 30.31 34.76 0.68
N GLN A 140 29.44 35.07 -0.29
CA GLN A 140 27.99 35.00 -0.11
C GLN A 140 27.52 33.56 0.10
N MET A 141 28.08 32.62 -0.66
CA MET A 141 27.78 31.19 -0.53
C MET A 141 28.23 30.66 0.83
N SER A 142 29.37 31.08 1.37
CA SER A 142 29.82 30.63 2.69
C SER A 142 29.05 31.26 3.85
N ALA A 143 28.45 32.44 3.66
CA ALA A 143 27.67 33.14 4.68
C ALA A 143 26.22 32.64 4.85
N SER A 144 25.65 31.94 3.87
CA SER A 144 24.24 31.49 3.88
C SER A 144 24.12 29.97 3.82
N GLN A 145 23.45 29.36 4.81
CA GLN A 145 23.18 27.92 4.81
C GLN A 145 22.27 27.50 3.65
N ASP A 146 21.29 28.33 3.26
CA ASP A 146 20.42 28.10 2.11
C ASP A 146 21.24 27.96 0.82
N LEU A 147 22.17 28.88 0.58
CA LEU A 147 23.03 28.84 -0.60
C LEU A 147 23.98 27.64 -0.60
N GLN A 148 24.50 27.24 0.56
CA GLN A 148 25.32 26.04 0.69
C GLN A 148 24.53 24.77 0.36
N PHE A 149 23.29 24.68 0.84
CA PHE A 149 22.40 23.57 0.55
C PHE A 149 22.07 23.48 -0.94
N ILE A 150 21.64 24.60 -1.54
CA ILE A 150 21.30 24.67 -2.97
C ILE A 150 22.51 24.31 -3.86
N LYS A 151 23.71 24.76 -3.49
CA LYS A 151 24.95 24.38 -4.16
C LYS A 151 25.21 22.88 -4.06
N ALA A 152 25.08 22.31 -2.86
CA ALA A 152 25.24 20.87 -2.67
C ALA A 152 24.23 20.08 -3.51
N LEU A 153 22.99 20.55 -3.62
CA LEU A 153 21.94 19.90 -4.40
C LEU A 153 22.26 19.91 -5.92
N VAL A 154 22.73 21.03 -6.46
CA VAL A 154 23.17 21.11 -7.87
C VAL A 154 24.43 20.28 -8.13
N GLU A 155 25.42 20.31 -7.24
CA GLU A 155 26.64 19.50 -7.37
C GLU A 155 26.35 17.99 -7.24
N PHE A 156 25.40 17.63 -6.39
CA PHE A 156 24.95 16.24 -6.22
C PHE A 156 24.27 15.74 -7.49
N GLU A 157 23.41 16.55 -8.12
CA GLU A 157 22.84 16.27 -9.47
C GLU A 157 23.87 16.09 -10.58
N ASP A 158 25.06 16.63 -10.40
CA ASP A 158 26.17 16.46 -11.33
C ASP A 158 27.01 15.20 -11.04
N GLY A 159 26.59 14.38 -10.07
CA GLY A 159 27.27 13.15 -9.66
C GLY A 159 28.43 13.37 -8.70
N ASN A 160 28.54 14.55 -8.06
CA ASN A 160 29.58 14.79 -7.08
C ASN A 160 29.27 14.07 -5.75
N ARG A 161 30.04 13.01 -5.46
CA ARG A 161 29.89 12.21 -4.24
C ARG A 161 30.04 13.02 -2.95
N ALA A 162 30.97 13.98 -2.91
CA ALA A 162 31.17 14.82 -1.72
C ALA A 162 30.00 15.78 -1.47
N ALA A 163 29.28 16.16 -2.53
CA ALA A 163 28.05 16.95 -2.40
C ALA A 163 26.90 16.09 -1.87
N GLY A 164 26.83 14.81 -2.25
CA GLY A 164 25.89 13.85 -1.66
C GLY A 164 26.05 13.71 -0.14
N GLU A 165 27.27 13.63 0.37
CA GLU A 165 27.53 13.62 1.83
C GLU A 165 27.02 14.88 2.53
N LYS A 166 27.14 16.05 1.87
CA LYS A 166 26.57 17.30 2.39
C LYS A 166 25.05 17.25 2.39
N VAL A 167 24.42 16.82 1.31
CA VAL A 167 22.95 16.67 1.22
C VAL A 167 22.44 15.72 2.32
N HIS A 168 23.14 14.61 2.61
CA HIS A 168 22.81 13.76 3.75
C HIS A 168 22.88 14.48 5.10
N GLY A 169 23.83 15.40 5.29
CA GLY A 169 23.92 16.21 6.51
C GLY A 169 22.71 17.13 6.72
N TYR A 170 22.05 17.53 5.64
CA TYR A 170 20.86 18.39 5.70
C TYR A 170 19.56 17.67 6.11
N LEU A 171 19.57 16.34 6.20
CA LEU A 171 18.44 15.57 6.75
C LEU A 171 18.19 15.86 8.23
N ASP A 172 19.22 16.26 8.97
CA ASP A 172 19.13 16.62 10.39
C ASP A 172 18.59 18.06 10.61
N HIS A 173 18.39 18.82 9.52
CA HIS A 173 17.91 20.20 9.55
C HIS A 173 16.44 20.26 9.11
N PRO A 174 15.47 20.56 10.01
CA PRO A 174 14.04 20.50 9.70
C PRO A 174 13.61 21.31 8.48
N GLN A 175 14.26 22.45 8.22
CA GLN A 175 13.95 23.35 7.11
C GLN A 175 14.38 22.84 5.73
N PHE A 176 15.31 21.86 5.67
CA PHE A 176 15.83 21.29 4.43
C PHE A 176 15.51 19.79 4.29
N GLN A 177 14.98 19.15 5.34
CA GLN A 177 14.80 17.70 5.42
C GLN A 177 14.04 17.13 4.22
N ASP A 178 12.89 17.70 3.86
CA ASP A 178 12.07 17.20 2.75
C ASP A 178 12.76 17.36 1.39
N GLN A 179 13.43 18.50 1.17
CA GLN A 179 14.16 18.77 -0.08
C GLN A 179 15.42 17.89 -0.21
N ALA A 180 16.13 17.67 0.89
CA ALA A 180 17.28 16.79 0.95
C ALA A 180 16.87 15.33 0.69
N LEU A 181 15.76 14.90 1.31
CA LEU A 181 15.20 13.58 1.08
C LEU A 181 14.80 13.40 -0.39
N ALA A 182 14.09 14.36 -1.00
CA ALA A 182 13.69 14.31 -2.41
C ALA A 182 14.89 14.07 -3.34
N ALA A 183 15.95 14.87 -3.18
CA ALA A 183 17.14 14.72 -4.01
C ALA A 183 17.80 13.34 -3.86
N LEU A 184 17.84 12.79 -2.64
CA LEU A 184 18.41 11.47 -2.39
C LEU A 184 17.55 10.35 -2.99
N LEU A 185 16.22 10.47 -2.95
CA LEU A 185 15.31 9.51 -3.60
C LEU A 185 15.44 9.54 -5.12
N ASP A 186 15.46 10.73 -5.73
CA ASP A 186 15.54 10.90 -7.19
C ASP A 186 16.81 10.24 -7.77
N GLN A 187 17.91 10.27 -7.02
CA GLN A 187 19.18 9.64 -7.43
C GLN A 187 19.36 8.20 -6.95
N ASN A 188 18.38 7.61 -6.28
CA ASN A 188 18.51 6.30 -5.61
C ASN A 188 19.75 6.22 -4.72
N ALA A 189 20.09 7.31 -4.03
CA ALA A 189 21.23 7.34 -3.14
C ALA A 189 20.92 6.57 -1.85
N PRO A 190 21.80 5.65 -1.41
CA PRO A 190 21.55 4.84 -0.24
C PRO A 190 21.55 5.70 1.03
N LEU A 191 20.58 5.48 1.90
CA LEU A 191 20.56 6.03 3.24
C LEU A 191 21.21 5.02 4.22
N ASP A 192 21.70 5.53 5.35
CA ASP A 192 22.19 4.66 6.42
C ASP A 192 21.00 4.01 7.15
N PRO A 193 21.00 2.68 7.40
CA PRO A 193 19.83 1.99 7.95
C PRO A 193 19.37 2.50 9.32
N VAL A 194 20.30 2.98 10.15
CA VAL A 194 19.95 3.58 11.46
C VAL A 194 19.25 4.92 11.24
N ARG A 195 19.76 5.72 10.29
CA ARG A 195 19.19 7.01 9.93
C ARG A 195 17.82 6.86 9.26
N GLU A 196 17.61 5.85 8.43
CA GLU A 196 16.29 5.51 7.86
C GLU A 196 15.25 5.26 8.96
N ASP A 197 15.59 4.49 10.00
CA ASP A 197 14.65 4.13 11.06
C ASP A 197 14.26 5.34 11.92
N VAL A 198 15.22 6.22 12.21
CA VAL A 198 14.99 7.48 12.92
C VAL A 198 14.11 8.40 12.07
N LEU A 199 14.44 8.60 10.78
CA LEU A 199 13.67 9.43 9.87
C LEU A 199 12.24 8.90 9.71
N LEU A 200 12.07 7.61 9.49
CA LEU A 200 10.77 6.97 9.38
C LEU A 200 9.92 7.19 10.65
N SER A 201 10.52 7.02 11.84
CA SER A 201 9.83 7.24 13.11
C SER A 201 9.41 8.70 13.31
N GLU A 202 10.28 9.64 12.95
CA GLU A 202 9.97 11.07 12.99
C GLU A 202 8.87 11.47 12.00
N LEU A 203 8.92 10.94 10.78
CA LEU A 203 7.93 11.17 9.73
C LEU A 203 6.56 10.59 10.13
N MET A 204 6.51 9.37 10.65
CA MET A 204 5.26 8.78 11.16
C MET A 204 4.63 9.65 12.27
N ARG A 205 5.44 10.19 13.18
CA ARG A 205 4.97 11.13 14.20
C ARG A 205 4.45 12.44 13.59
N LYS A 206 5.14 12.97 12.57
CA LYS A 206 4.71 14.19 11.85
C LYS A 206 3.39 13.97 11.13
N PHE A 207 3.20 12.85 10.42
CA PHE A 207 1.95 12.53 9.73
C PHE A 207 0.77 12.38 10.68
N GLY A 208 0.98 11.79 11.87
CA GLY A 208 -0.06 11.71 12.90
C GLY A 208 -0.46 13.06 13.52
N GLN A 209 0.35 14.10 13.35
CA GLN A 209 0.12 15.45 13.89
C GLN A 209 -0.28 16.47 12.83
N ALA A 210 0.00 16.20 11.55
CA ALA A 210 -0.26 17.11 10.45
C ALA A 210 -1.75 17.13 10.08
N GLY A 211 -2.32 18.35 10.03
CA GLY A 211 -3.64 18.58 9.44
C GLY A 211 -3.60 18.48 7.92
N SER A 212 -4.75 18.22 7.30
CA SER A 212 -4.91 18.18 5.84
C SER A 212 -4.47 19.50 5.19
N GLY A 213 -3.36 19.50 4.45
CA GLY A 213 -2.99 20.66 3.62
C GLY A 213 -1.52 20.81 3.24
N ASP A 214 -0.60 20.01 3.77
CA ASP A 214 0.82 20.21 3.49
C ASP A 214 1.27 19.43 2.24
N ALA A 215 1.22 20.09 1.08
CA ALA A 215 1.67 19.54 -0.21
C ALA A 215 3.17 19.20 -0.21
N SER A 216 3.95 19.78 0.71
CA SER A 216 5.38 19.51 0.92
C SER A 216 5.69 18.08 1.39
N LEU A 217 4.69 17.36 1.91
CA LEU A 217 4.86 16.03 2.50
C LEU A 217 4.90 14.88 1.50
N GLY A 218 4.65 15.12 0.21
CA GLY A 218 4.54 14.06 -0.80
C GLY A 218 5.78 13.15 -0.85
N THR A 219 6.97 13.74 -0.90
CA THR A 219 8.24 13.00 -0.92
C THR A 219 8.50 12.23 0.38
N SER A 220 8.19 12.83 1.52
CA SER A 220 8.33 12.19 2.82
C SER A 220 7.37 11.01 2.99
N ILE A 221 6.18 11.08 2.38
CA ILE A 221 5.23 9.98 2.33
C ILE A 221 5.74 8.87 1.41
N GLU A 222 6.25 9.21 0.23
CA GLU A 222 6.79 8.23 -0.72
C GLU A 222 7.96 7.44 -0.09
N PHE A 223 8.88 8.14 0.56
CA PHE A 223 9.94 7.49 1.34
C PHE A 223 9.38 6.57 2.41
N ALA A 224 8.44 7.05 3.25
CA ALA A 224 7.86 6.24 4.31
C ALA A 224 7.16 4.98 3.75
N LEU A 225 6.39 5.11 2.67
CA LEU A 225 5.73 3.99 2.02
C LEU A 225 6.74 2.99 1.43
N ARG A 226 7.83 3.47 0.84
CA ARG A 226 8.90 2.63 0.30
C ARG A 226 9.61 1.86 1.42
N GLU A 227 10.04 2.53 2.48
CA GLU A 227 10.76 1.88 3.59
C GLU A 227 9.88 0.87 4.34
N LEU A 228 8.62 1.22 4.59
CA LEU A 228 7.66 0.31 5.21
C LEU A 228 7.38 -0.90 4.31
N SER A 229 7.25 -0.67 3.01
CA SER A 229 7.12 -1.73 2.00
C SER A 229 8.32 -2.67 2.05
N GLU A 230 9.54 -2.16 1.93
CA GLU A 230 10.77 -2.97 1.89
C GLU A 230 10.93 -3.87 3.12
N ARG A 231 10.45 -3.38 4.27
CA ARG A 231 10.47 -4.09 5.56
C ARG A 231 9.21 -4.93 5.81
N SER A 232 8.32 -5.07 4.84
CA SER A 232 7.05 -5.82 4.93
C SER A 232 6.17 -5.39 6.11
N ARG A 233 6.22 -4.10 6.48
CA ARG A 233 5.45 -3.51 7.59
C ARG A 233 4.11 -3.00 7.07
N TYR A 234 3.15 -3.91 6.95
CA TYR A 234 1.84 -3.60 6.37
C TYR A 234 0.92 -2.77 7.26
N ASP A 235 0.88 -3.03 8.58
CA ASP A 235 -0.02 -2.27 9.48
C ASP A 235 0.29 -0.76 9.45
N PRO A 236 1.57 -0.32 9.55
CA PRO A 236 1.89 1.10 9.40
C PRO A 236 1.53 1.70 8.03
N ILE A 237 1.55 0.91 6.95
CA ILE A 237 1.12 1.39 5.61
C ILE A 237 -0.39 1.65 5.62
N ILE A 238 -1.18 0.76 6.23
CA ILE A 238 -2.63 0.91 6.35
C ILE A 238 -2.98 2.10 7.28
N GLU A 239 -2.27 2.26 8.38
CA GLU A 239 -2.42 3.42 9.27
C GLU A 239 -2.09 4.73 8.55
N LEU A 240 -1.00 4.76 7.79
CA LEU A 240 -0.61 5.92 6.99
C LEU A 240 -1.66 6.23 5.92
N ALA A 241 -2.22 5.20 5.26
CA ALA A 241 -3.29 5.34 4.29
C ALA A 241 -4.55 6.00 4.87
N ALA A 242 -4.81 5.84 6.17
CA ALA A 242 -5.95 6.42 6.87
C ALA A 242 -5.73 7.88 7.28
N THR A 243 -4.52 8.43 7.14
CA THR A 243 -4.23 9.82 7.52
C THR A 243 -4.92 10.83 6.59
N PRO A 244 -5.35 12.01 7.09
CA PRO A 244 -6.03 13.03 6.28
C PRO A 244 -5.20 13.50 5.07
N ALA A 245 -3.87 13.54 5.20
CA ALA A 245 -2.96 13.94 4.14
C ALA A 245 -3.06 13.03 2.90
N LEU A 246 -3.40 11.75 3.09
CA LEU A 246 -3.45 10.74 2.03
C LEU A 246 -4.86 10.38 1.56
N GLN A 247 -5.90 11.05 2.07
CA GLN A 247 -7.29 10.81 1.65
C GLN A 247 -7.61 11.36 0.25
N ASN A 248 -6.70 12.11 -0.38
CA ASN A 248 -6.87 12.57 -1.75
C ASN A 248 -6.67 11.41 -2.76
N SER A 249 -7.23 11.56 -3.96
CA SER A 249 -7.22 10.48 -4.97
C SER A 249 -5.83 10.08 -5.43
N ALA A 250 -4.88 11.03 -5.54
CA ALA A 250 -3.51 10.76 -5.95
C ALA A 250 -2.75 9.96 -4.87
N GLY A 251 -2.91 10.35 -3.61
CA GLY A 251 -2.32 9.67 -2.45
C GLY A 251 -2.86 8.26 -2.27
N GLN A 252 -4.17 8.06 -2.37
CA GLN A 252 -4.77 6.71 -2.32
C GLN A 252 -4.27 5.83 -3.48
N ALA A 253 -4.13 6.38 -4.69
CA ALA A 253 -3.60 5.64 -5.82
C ALA A 253 -2.14 5.20 -5.57
N GLU A 254 -1.32 6.07 -5.00
CA GLU A 254 0.08 5.76 -4.67
C GLU A 254 0.19 4.68 -3.60
N VAL A 255 -0.56 4.80 -2.50
CA VAL A 255 -0.59 3.80 -1.44
C VAL A 255 -1.02 2.45 -2.00
N LYS A 256 -2.09 2.40 -2.82
CA LYS A 256 -2.55 1.16 -3.46
C LYS A 256 -1.47 0.55 -4.35
N ARG A 257 -0.84 1.36 -5.21
CA ARG A 257 0.23 0.93 -6.11
C ARG A 257 1.39 0.30 -5.33
N GLN A 258 1.88 0.98 -4.30
CA GLN A 258 2.99 0.50 -3.49
C GLN A 258 2.62 -0.75 -2.70
N LEU A 259 1.41 -0.80 -2.13
CA LEU A 259 0.92 -1.96 -1.38
C LEU A 259 0.83 -3.21 -2.26
N VAL A 260 0.27 -3.09 -3.46
CA VAL A 260 0.18 -4.20 -4.42
C VAL A 260 1.56 -4.69 -4.82
N ALA A 261 2.48 -3.78 -5.17
CA ALA A 261 3.85 -4.14 -5.53
C ALA A 261 4.56 -4.87 -4.37
N SER A 262 4.36 -4.42 -3.14
CA SER A 262 4.91 -5.04 -1.93
C SER A 262 4.39 -6.47 -1.72
N LEU A 263 3.06 -6.64 -1.82
CA LEU A 263 2.40 -7.93 -1.67
C LEU A 263 2.86 -8.92 -2.74
N GLN A 264 2.94 -8.50 -4.00
CA GLN A 264 3.42 -9.34 -5.09
C GLN A 264 4.88 -9.78 -4.86
N ARG A 265 5.76 -8.83 -4.49
CA ARG A 265 7.17 -9.11 -4.19
C ARG A 265 7.30 -10.10 -3.03
N ASP A 266 6.55 -9.88 -1.95
CA ASP A 266 6.69 -10.65 -0.72
C ASP A 266 6.09 -12.06 -0.84
N LEU A 267 4.95 -12.22 -1.54
CA LEU A 267 4.36 -13.53 -1.87
C LEU A 267 5.18 -14.32 -2.91
N GLY A 268 5.89 -13.60 -3.79
CA GLY A 268 6.83 -14.17 -4.75
C GLY A 268 8.18 -14.56 -4.15
N SER A 269 8.52 -14.05 -2.96
CA SER A 269 9.81 -14.26 -2.32
C SER A 269 10.01 -15.69 -1.80
N ALA A 270 11.26 -16.12 -1.74
CA ALA A 270 11.66 -17.36 -1.07
C ALA A 270 11.69 -17.21 0.47
N GLU A 271 11.60 -15.99 1.00
CA GLU A 271 11.67 -15.72 2.44
C GLU A 271 10.32 -15.96 3.13
N SER A 272 10.25 -16.97 4.00
CA SER A 272 9.01 -17.38 4.68
C SER A 272 8.39 -16.28 5.55
N ILE A 273 9.22 -15.44 6.17
CA ILE A 273 8.78 -14.35 7.07
C ILE A 273 8.02 -13.27 6.28
N ARG A 274 8.53 -12.86 5.11
CA ARG A 274 7.86 -11.88 4.24
C ARG A 274 6.54 -12.42 3.71
N ASN A 275 6.53 -13.69 3.29
CA ASN A 275 5.30 -14.37 2.88
C ASN A 275 4.25 -14.35 4.00
N LEU A 276 4.64 -14.66 5.23
CA LEU A 276 3.73 -14.65 6.39
C LEU A 276 3.14 -13.26 6.68
N ALA A 277 3.92 -12.20 6.57
CA ALA A 277 3.42 -10.84 6.74
C ALA A 277 2.38 -10.48 5.68
N ALA A 278 2.64 -10.81 4.41
CA ALA A 278 1.70 -10.57 3.31
C ALA A 278 0.42 -11.41 3.44
N ILE A 279 0.54 -12.69 3.79
CA ILE A 279 -0.59 -13.59 4.09
C ILE A 279 -1.42 -13.04 5.26
N GLY A 280 -0.76 -12.57 6.32
CA GLY A 280 -1.42 -11.99 7.49
C GLY A 280 -2.26 -10.76 7.15
N LEU A 281 -1.72 -9.85 6.34
CA LEU A 281 -2.46 -8.69 5.85
C LEU A 281 -3.68 -9.11 5.03
N LEU A 282 -3.51 -10.00 4.03
CA LEU A 282 -4.61 -10.42 3.15
C LEU A 282 -5.68 -11.21 3.89
N ALA A 283 -5.30 -12.01 4.89
CA ALA A 283 -6.24 -12.65 5.79
C ALA A 283 -7.02 -11.65 6.65
N GLY A 284 -6.59 -10.40 6.76
CA GLY A 284 -7.30 -9.31 7.42
C GLY A 284 -8.39 -8.64 6.58
N GLY A 285 -8.45 -8.91 5.27
CA GLY A 285 -9.43 -8.29 4.36
C GLY A 285 -9.32 -6.77 4.29
N PRO A 286 -8.16 -6.19 3.91
CA PRO A 286 -7.98 -4.75 3.95
C PRO A 286 -8.82 -4.07 2.85
N ALA A 287 -9.78 -3.22 3.25
CA ALA A 287 -10.72 -2.54 2.36
C ALA A 287 -10.05 -1.69 1.26
N ILE A 288 -8.80 -1.26 1.47
CA ILE A 288 -8.03 -0.51 0.47
C ILE A 288 -7.80 -1.32 -0.83
N LEU A 289 -7.89 -2.65 -0.77
CA LEU A 289 -7.69 -3.54 -1.91
C LEU A 289 -8.99 -3.86 -2.67
N ASP A 290 -10.16 -3.44 -2.23
CA ASP A 290 -11.44 -3.88 -2.80
C ASP A 290 -11.62 -3.50 -4.27
N ASP A 291 -11.13 -2.31 -4.65
CA ASP A 291 -11.21 -1.80 -6.03
C ASP A 291 -9.97 -2.11 -6.89
N VAL A 292 -9.04 -2.91 -6.38
CA VAL A 292 -7.77 -3.19 -7.06
C VAL A 292 -7.94 -4.35 -8.04
N PRO A 293 -7.60 -4.21 -9.33
CA PRO A 293 -7.80 -5.28 -10.31
C PRO A 293 -6.95 -6.52 -10.01
N GLU A 294 -5.78 -6.36 -9.38
CA GLU A 294 -4.90 -7.45 -8.97
C GLU A 294 -5.39 -8.22 -7.72
N ARG A 295 -6.49 -7.80 -7.07
CA ARG A 295 -7.01 -8.41 -5.83
C ARG A 295 -7.11 -9.94 -5.96
N ALA A 296 -7.82 -10.45 -6.95
CA ALA A 296 -8.00 -11.90 -7.14
C ALA A 296 -6.65 -12.64 -7.27
N HIS A 297 -5.68 -12.08 -7.99
CA HIS A 297 -4.36 -12.67 -8.15
C HIS A 297 -3.58 -12.72 -6.82
N LEU A 298 -3.63 -11.65 -6.02
CA LEU A 298 -2.99 -11.57 -4.71
C LEU A 298 -3.55 -12.62 -3.74
N TYR A 299 -4.88 -12.76 -3.67
CA TYR A 299 -5.54 -13.75 -2.81
C TYR A 299 -5.21 -15.19 -3.23
N ASN A 300 -5.14 -15.45 -4.54
CA ASN A 300 -4.69 -16.75 -5.07
C ASN A 300 -3.26 -17.10 -4.66
N LEU A 301 -2.32 -16.17 -4.81
CA LEU A 301 -0.94 -16.37 -4.37
C LEU A 301 -0.85 -16.63 -2.87
N ALA A 302 -1.56 -15.83 -2.06
CA ALA A 302 -1.53 -15.95 -0.61
C ALA A 302 -2.15 -17.27 -0.13
N ALA A 303 -3.30 -17.68 -0.68
CA ALA A 303 -3.91 -18.97 -0.37
C ALA A 303 -3.00 -20.14 -0.76
N GLY A 304 -2.40 -20.09 -1.96
CA GLY A 304 -1.45 -21.10 -2.44
C GLY A 304 -0.25 -21.28 -1.50
N ARG A 305 0.34 -20.15 -1.06
CA ARG A 305 1.45 -20.13 -0.09
C ARG A 305 1.04 -20.59 1.30
N ALA A 306 -0.14 -20.18 1.78
CA ALA A 306 -0.65 -20.64 3.07
C ALA A 306 -0.81 -22.18 3.09
N VAL A 307 -1.25 -22.77 1.97
CA VAL A 307 -1.31 -24.23 1.81
C VAL A 307 0.09 -24.86 1.77
N ASP A 308 1.06 -24.26 1.06
CA ASP A 308 2.45 -24.76 1.02
C ASP A 308 3.07 -24.81 2.42
N PHE A 309 2.76 -23.84 3.27
CA PHE A 309 3.21 -23.83 4.66
C PHE A 309 2.33 -24.67 5.61
N GLY A 310 1.21 -25.21 5.13
CA GLY A 310 0.29 -26.02 5.93
C GLY A 310 -0.61 -25.23 6.89
N PHE A 311 -0.77 -23.92 6.70
CA PHE A 311 -1.63 -23.07 7.52
C PHE A 311 -3.09 -23.12 7.05
N SER A 312 -3.82 -24.18 7.42
CA SER A 312 -5.20 -24.40 6.97
C SER A 312 -6.14 -23.25 7.35
N ALA A 313 -6.10 -22.77 8.59
CA ALA A 313 -6.99 -21.69 9.04
C ALA A 313 -6.76 -20.37 8.28
N LEU A 314 -5.51 -20.05 7.92
CA LEU A 314 -5.21 -18.86 7.12
C LEU A 314 -5.65 -19.05 5.67
N ALA A 315 -5.41 -20.22 5.08
CA ALA A 315 -5.86 -20.55 3.73
C ALA A 315 -7.39 -20.50 3.60
N GLU A 316 -8.11 -21.04 4.58
CA GLU A 316 -9.58 -21.00 4.67
C GLU A 316 -10.09 -19.55 4.84
N LYS A 317 -9.44 -18.75 5.68
CA LYS A 317 -9.82 -17.34 5.87
C LYS A 317 -9.61 -16.52 4.59
N ILE A 318 -8.48 -16.69 3.91
CA ILE A 318 -8.19 -16.01 2.64
C ILE A 318 -9.19 -16.42 1.57
N ALA A 319 -9.56 -17.69 1.51
CA ALA A 319 -10.54 -18.19 0.57
C ALA A 319 -11.96 -17.65 0.79
N ALA A 320 -12.29 -17.22 2.01
CA ALA A 320 -13.59 -16.62 2.29
C ALA A 320 -13.69 -15.16 1.79
N GLU A 321 -12.56 -14.50 1.55
CA GLU A 321 -12.51 -13.08 1.16
C GLU A 321 -12.50 -12.87 -0.37
N ALA A 322 -12.15 -13.89 -1.15
CA ALA A 322 -12.06 -13.81 -2.60
C ALA A 322 -12.30 -15.16 -3.27
N ASP A 323 -12.89 -15.13 -4.47
CA ASP A 323 -12.98 -16.30 -5.35
C ASP A 323 -11.57 -16.73 -5.78
N LEU A 324 -11.22 -17.96 -5.41
CA LEU A 324 -9.92 -18.55 -5.75
C LEU A 324 -10.00 -19.23 -7.12
N ASP A 325 -8.86 -19.33 -7.78
CA ASP A 325 -8.73 -20.14 -8.98
C ASP A 325 -8.86 -21.62 -8.60
N ALA A 326 -9.55 -22.40 -9.44
CA ALA A 326 -9.80 -23.83 -9.24
C ALA A 326 -8.60 -24.63 -8.68
N PRO A 327 -7.36 -24.57 -9.25
CA PRO A 327 -6.24 -25.35 -8.73
C PRO A 327 -5.80 -24.94 -7.31
N VAL A 328 -6.00 -23.67 -6.93
CA VAL A 328 -5.69 -23.21 -5.56
C VAL A 328 -6.81 -23.64 -4.62
N ALA A 329 -8.07 -23.47 -5.02
CA ALA A 329 -9.24 -23.93 -4.27
C ALA A 329 -9.17 -25.44 -3.96
N GLU A 330 -8.84 -26.27 -4.95
CA GLU A 330 -8.61 -27.72 -4.78
C GLU A 330 -7.57 -28.02 -3.70
N ARG A 331 -6.44 -27.29 -3.71
CA ARG A 331 -5.36 -27.45 -2.74
C ARG A 331 -5.80 -27.05 -1.33
N VAL A 332 -6.54 -25.94 -1.19
CA VAL A 332 -7.09 -25.49 0.10
C VAL A 332 -8.11 -26.50 0.62
N ALA A 333 -9.05 -26.93 -0.21
CA ALA A 333 -10.05 -27.94 0.13
C ALA A 333 -9.40 -29.28 0.53
N GLY A 334 -8.37 -29.72 -0.19
CA GLY A 334 -7.62 -30.93 0.17
C GLY A 334 -6.92 -30.82 1.53
N LEU A 335 -6.39 -29.64 1.88
CA LEU A 335 -5.83 -29.40 3.22
C LEU A 335 -6.92 -29.39 4.29
N ALA A 336 -8.05 -28.73 4.05
CA ALA A 336 -9.20 -28.69 4.95
C ALA A 336 -9.78 -30.09 5.22
N PHE A 337 -9.93 -30.91 4.17
CA PHE A 337 -10.36 -32.32 4.27
C PHE A 337 -9.46 -33.14 5.18
N ARG A 338 -8.13 -33.04 5.02
CA ARG A 338 -7.16 -33.74 5.89
C ARG A 338 -7.21 -33.29 7.35
N ARG A 339 -7.65 -32.06 7.61
CA ARG A 339 -7.80 -31.50 8.96
C ARG A 339 -9.19 -31.70 9.56
N GLY A 340 -10.15 -32.23 8.79
CA GLY A 340 -11.53 -32.42 9.22
C GLY A 340 -12.40 -31.15 9.17
N SER A 341 -11.96 -30.10 8.49
CA SER A 341 -12.74 -28.87 8.27
C SER A 341 -13.71 -29.04 7.09
N TYR A 342 -14.72 -29.90 7.24
CA TYR A 342 -15.62 -30.29 6.15
C TYR A 342 -16.49 -29.13 5.64
N GLY A 343 -16.89 -28.21 6.54
CA GLY A 343 -17.65 -27.01 6.17
C GLY A 343 -16.91 -26.12 5.16
N ALA A 344 -15.58 -25.98 5.31
CA ALA A 344 -14.77 -25.25 4.35
C ALA A 344 -14.71 -25.95 2.99
N VAL A 345 -14.65 -27.29 2.97
CA VAL A 345 -14.69 -28.07 1.72
C VAL A 345 -16.02 -27.88 0.99
N TYR A 346 -17.15 -27.87 1.72
CA TYR A 346 -18.46 -27.60 1.11
C TYR A 346 -18.55 -26.21 0.51
N SER A 347 -18.11 -25.19 1.26
CA SER A 347 -18.08 -23.82 0.76
C SER A 347 -17.31 -23.71 -0.55
N MET A 348 -16.14 -24.34 -0.65
CA MET A 348 -15.33 -24.32 -1.88
C MET A 348 -16.04 -25.00 -3.05
N ALA A 349 -16.66 -26.17 -2.82
CA ALA A 349 -17.38 -26.89 -3.87
C ALA A 349 -18.63 -26.12 -4.36
N ASP A 350 -19.26 -25.34 -3.48
CA ASP A 350 -20.41 -24.50 -3.85
C ASP A 350 -19.99 -23.27 -4.68
N HIS A 351 -18.79 -22.72 -4.47
CA HIS A 351 -18.24 -21.65 -5.33
C HIS A 351 -17.70 -22.17 -6.68
N HIS A 352 -17.35 -23.46 -6.75
CA HIS A 352 -16.85 -24.12 -7.97
C HIS A 352 -17.72 -25.32 -8.38
N PRO A 353 -18.99 -25.11 -8.75
CA PRO A 353 -19.95 -26.22 -8.96
C PRO A 353 -19.60 -27.12 -10.14
N HIS A 354 -18.76 -26.67 -11.07
CA HIS A 354 -18.32 -27.42 -12.24
C HIS A 354 -16.97 -28.14 -12.06
N ASP A 355 -16.32 -27.98 -10.91
CA ASP A 355 -15.06 -28.63 -10.61
C ASP A 355 -15.30 -30.03 -10.04
N GLU A 356 -14.96 -31.06 -10.81
CA GLU A 356 -15.18 -32.45 -10.43
C GLU A 356 -14.33 -32.87 -9.22
N ALA A 357 -13.11 -32.35 -9.09
CA ALA A 357 -12.21 -32.70 -8.00
C ALA A 357 -12.70 -32.13 -6.67
N LEU A 358 -13.17 -30.88 -6.67
CA LEU A 358 -13.77 -30.24 -5.49
C LEU A 358 -15.08 -30.90 -5.09
N ASN A 359 -15.98 -31.18 -6.04
CA ASN A 359 -17.23 -31.89 -5.76
C ASN A 359 -16.95 -33.31 -5.21
N ARG A 360 -15.89 -33.98 -5.68
CA ARG A 360 -15.51 -35.31 -5.16
C ARG A 360 -15.01 -35.22 -3.74
N LEU A 361 -14.15 -34.23 -3.43
CA LEU A 361 -13.70 -33.98 -2.06
C LEU A 361 -14.86 -33.62 -1.12
N ALA A 362 -15.83 -32.85 -1.60
CA ALA A 362 -17.03 -32.51 -0.84
C ALA A 362 -17.91 -33.73 -0.57
N ALA A 363 -18.13 -34.60 -1.56
CA ALA A 363 -18.86 -35.86 -1.35
C ALA A 363 -18.15 -36.79 -0.35
N LEU A 364 -16.83 -36.93 -0.43
CA LEU A 364 -16.04 -37.70 0.56
C LEU A 364 -16.13 -37.09 1.96
N SER A 365 -16.15 -35.75 2.06
CA SER A 365 -16.35 -35.04 3.33
C SER A 365 -17.73 -35.30 3.93
N ALA A 366 -18.77 -35.35 3.08
CA ALA A 366 -20.14 -35.65 3.49
C ALA A 366 -20.27 -37.09 4.01
N VAL A 367 -19.59 -38.05 3.37
CA VAL A 367 -19.47 -39.42 3.87
C VAL A 367 -18.83 -39.44 5.26
N ARG A 368 -17.68 -38.79 5.45
CA ARG A 368 -16.98 -38.75 6.75
C ARG A 368 -17.73 -38.03 7.88
N SER A 369 -18.65 -37.14 7.54
CA SER A 369 -19.44 -36.37 8.51
C SER A 369 -20.87 -36.91 8.69
N ASP A 370 -21.22 -38.02 8.04
CA ASP A 370 -22.56 -38.62 8.02
C ASP A 370 -23.66 -37.64 7.55
N ASP A 371 -23.34 -36.71 6.65
CA ASP A 371 -24.29 -35.73 6.11
C ASP A 371 -24.92 -36.22 4.80
N ARG A 372 -26.04 -36.93 4.94
CA ARG A 372 -26.80 -37.47 3.80
C ARG A 372 -27.36 -36.41 2.86
N SER A 373 -27.67 -35.22 3.38
CA SER A 373 -28.28 -34.16 2.57
C SER A 373 -27.23 -33.55 1.65
N LYS A 374 -26.05 -33.24 2.20
CA LYS A 374 -24.91 -32.73 1.42
C LYS A 374 -24.35 -33.80 0.49
N LEU A 375 -24.33 -35.06 0.90
CA LEU A 375 -23.90 -36.15 0.02
C LEU A 375 -24.78 -36.25 -1.23
N ALA A 376 -26.11 -36.20 -1.08
CA ALA A 376 -27.03 -36.25 -2.22
C ALA A 376 -26.86 -35.05 -3.19
N GLU A 377 -26.54 -33.87 -2.66
CA GLU A 377 -26.25 -32.67 -3.45
C GLU A 377 -24.99 -32.85 -4.33
N PHE A 378 -23.88 -33.30 -3.73
CA PHE A 378 -22.63 -33.47 -4.46
C PHE A 378 -22.62 -34.70 -5.37
N GLU A 379 -23.29 -35.80 -4.98
CA GLU A 379 -23.48 -36.98 -5.84
C GLU A 379 -24.17 -36.64 -7.17
N ALA A 380 -25.10 -35.66 -7.17
CA ALA A 380 -25.79 -35.23 -8.38
C ALA A 380 -24.88 -34.46 -9.36
N ARG A 381 -23.78 -33.87 -8.86
CA ARG A 381 -22.80 -33.11 -9.65
C ARG A 381 -21.65 -33.99 -10.18
N LEU A 382 -21.52 -35.22 -9.67
CA LEU A 382 -20.37 -36.07 -9.95
C LEU A 382 -20.55 -36.99 -11.17
N PRO A 383 -19.51 -37.15 -12.00
CA PRO A 383 -19.48 -38.20 -13.00
C PRO A 383 -19.41 -39.58 -12.34
N LYS A 384 -19.96 -40.59 -13.03
CA LYS A 384 -19.92 -41.99 -12.62
C LYS A 384 -18.74 -42.71 -13.27
N ASP A 385 -17.56 -42.12 -13.20
CA ASP A 385 -16.33 -42.73 -13.65
C ASP A 385 -15.80 -43.74 -12.60
N PRO A 386 -14.95 -44.70 -13.00
CA PRO A 386 -14.42 -45.72 -12.10
C PRO A 386 -13.71 -45.19 -10.86
N GLU A 387 -12.96 -44.09 -10.96
CA GLU A 387 -12.19 -43.56 -9.84
C GLU A 387 -13.10 -42.92 -8.80
N THR A 388 -14.07 -42.10 -9.23
CA THR A 388 -15.05 -41.47 -8.34
C THR A 388 -15.92 -42.51 -7.64
N ILE A 389 -16.38 -43.54 -8.38
CA ILE A 389 -17.18 -44.62 -7.79
C ILE A 389 -16.39 -45.33 -6.70
N LEU A 390 -15.15 -45.75 -6.99
CA LEU A 390 -14.31 -46.47 -6.02
C LEU A 390 -13.99 -45.61 -4.80
N ALA A 391 -13.65 -44.33 -4.99
CA ALA A 391 -13.34 -43.42 -3.90
C ALA A 391 -14.51 -43.30 -2.91
N LEU A 392 -15.74 -43.13 -3.41
CA LEU A 392 -16.91 -42.97 -2.54
C LEU A 392 -17.25 -44.25 -1.77
N ILE A 393 -17.32 -45.41 -2.42
CA ILE A 393 -17.68 -46.66 -1.74
C ILE A 393 -16.60 -47.12 -0.75
N GLU A 394 -15.33 -46.78 -1.00
CA GLU A 394 -14.23 -47.09 -0.09
C GLU A 394 -14.24 -46.19 1.13
N GLU A 395 -14.49 -44.90 0.96
CA GLU A 395 -14.62 -43.97 2.09
C GLU A 395 -15.85 -44.29 2.93
N ASP A 396 -16.95 -44.72 2.31
CA ASP A 396 -18.17 -45.15 3.00
C ASP A 396 -17.94 -46.43 3.82
N ALA A 397 -17.17 -47.37 3.28
CA ALA A 397 -16.76 -48.58 3.99
C ALA A 397 -15.74 -48.29 5.11
N ALA A 398 -14.82 -47.35 4.90
CA ALA A 398 -13.80 -46.98 5.88
C ALA A 398 -14.38 -46.19 7.06
N SER A 399 -15.34 -45.31 6.79
CA SER A 399 -16.07 -44.56 7.82
C SER A 399 -17.16 -45.38 8.53
N GLY A 400 -17.69 -46.41 7.85
CA GLY A 400 -18.68 -47.33 8.41
C GLY A 400 -20.09 -46.77 8.46
N HIS A 401 -20.36 -45.64 7.81
CA HIS A 401 -21.69 -44.99 7.81
C HIS A 401 -22.66 -45.63 6.82
N TRP A 402 -22.16 -46.20 5.72
CA TRP A 402 -22.95 -46.88 4.68
C TRP A 402 -24.07 -46.00 4.08
N ILE A 403 -23.78 -44.73 3.83
CA ILE A 403 -24.75 -43.72 3.38
C ILE A 403 -24.69 -43.39 1.89
N VAL A 404 -23.68 -43.88 1.16
CA VAL A 404 -23.57 -43.66 -0.30
C VAL A 404 -24.75 -44.30 -1.04
N SER A 405 -25.26 -43.60 -2.06
CA SER A 405 -26.48 -44.04 -2.74
C SER A 405 -26.30 -45.39 -3.45
N ALA A 406 -27.40 -46.13 -3.54
CA ALA A 406 -27.42 -47.44 -4.20
C ALA A 406 -26.98 -47.37 -5.67
N GLY A 407 -27.14 -46.21 -6.33
CA GLY A 407 -26.70 -45.98 -7.70
C GLY A 407 -25.19 -46.11 -7.89
N PHE A 408 -24.39 -45.65 -6.93
CA PHE A 408 -22.93 -45.80 -6.97
C PHE A 408 -22.49 -47.24 -6.70
N TYR A 409 -23.13 -47.92 -5.74
CA TYR A 409 -22.89 -49.36 -5.49
C TYR A 409 -23.27 -50.25 -6.68
N GLN A 410 -24.35 -49.93 -7.40
CA GLN A 410 -24.73 -50.64 -8.62
C GLN A 410 -23.71 -50.38 -9.73
N ALA A 411 -23.29 -49.13 -9.93
CA ALA A 411 -22.27 -48.77 -10.92
C ALA A 411 -20.93 -49.48 -10.63
N ALA A 412 -20.57 -49.64 -9.35
CA ALA A 412 -19.35 -50.36 -8.92
C ALA A 412 -19.32 -51.82 -9.42
N ARG A 413 -20.47 -52.51 -9.50
CA ARG A 413 -20.57 -53.89 -9.99
C ARG A 413 -20.31 -54.03 -11.49
N HIS A 414 -20.46 -52.94 -12.24
CA HIS A 414 -20.25 -52.91 -13.68
C HIS A 414 -18.82 -52.47 -14.05
N LEU A 415 -17.97 -52.17 -13.07
CA LEU A 415 -16.57 -51.80 -13.33
C LEU A 415 -15.78 -52.99 -13.88
N THR A 416 -15.08 -52.74 -14.98
CA THR A 416 -14.21 -53.71 -15.64
C THR A 416 -12.75 -53.51 -15.22
N GLY A 417 -12.04 -54.59 -14.92
CA GLY A 417 -10.64 -54.59 -14.49
C GLY A 417 -10.43 -55.45 -13.25
N GLU A 418 -9.42 -56.33 -13.24
CA GLU A 418 -9.18 -57.26 -12.14
C GLU A 418 -9.00 -56.55 -10.78
N ASP A 419 -8.33 -55.40 -10.78
CA ASP A 419 -8.10 -54.62 -9.56
C ASP A 419 -9.39 -53.96 -9.03
N HIS A 420 -10.20 -53.39 -9.91
CA HIS A 420 -11.49 -52.78 -9.53
C HIS A 420 -12.44 -53.84 -8.97
N VAL A 421 -12.57 -54.99 -9.64
CA VAL A 421 -13.44 -56.09 -9.19
C VAL A 421 -13.01 -56.60 -7.81
N ARG A 422 -11.70 -56.77 -7.57
CA ARG A 422 -11.18 -57.20 -6.26
C ARG A 422 -11.52 -56.21 -5.14
N ARG A 423 -11.40 -54.90 -5.39
CA ARG A 423 -11.71 -53.84 -4.41
C ARG A 423 -13.21 -53.81 -4.09
N VAL A 424 -14.07 -53.84 -5.10
CA VAL A 424 -15.53 -53.85 -4.94
C VAL A 424 -16.00 -55.09 -4.15
N GLN A 425 -15.48 -56.29 -4.47
CA GLN A 425 -15.83 -57.51 -3.75
C GLN A 425 -15.51 -57.45 -2.25
N ARG A 426 -14.38 -56.81 -1.89
CA ARG A 426 -13.98 -56.61 -0.48
C ARG A 426 -14.98 -55.74 0.26
N ILE A 427 -15.41 -54.65 -0.37
CA ILE A 427 -16.38 -53.70 0.20
C ILE A 427 -17.75 -54.36 0.36
N GLU A 428 -18.21 -55.12 -0.63
CA GLU A 428 -19.47 -55.85 -0.54
C GLU A 428 -19.45 -56.96 0.52
N ALA A 429 -18.30 -57.58 0.78
CA ALA A 429 -18.15 -58.53 1.87
C ALA A 429 -18.23 -57.83 3.24
N LEU A 430 -17.57 -56.67 3.40
CA LEU A 430 -17.63 -55.85 4.61
C LEU A 430 -19.07 -55.39 4.88
N ARG A 431 -19.77 -54.87 3.86
CA ARG A 431 -21.15 -54.41 4.00
C ARG A 431 -22.09 -55.52 4.46
N ARG A 432 -21.96 -56.73 3.88
CA ARG A 432 -22.75 -57.90 4.29
C ARG A 432 -22.48 -58.29 5.74
N SER A 433 -21.22 -58.28 6.17
CA SER A 433 -20.87 -58.61 7.56
C SER A 433 -21.47 -57.64 8.58
N VAL A 434 -21.61 -56.35 8.23
CA VAL A 434 -22.27 -55.34 9.08
C VAL A 434 -23.78 -55.56 9.11
N SER A 435 -24.42 -55.78 7.95
CA SER A 435 -25.85 -56.08 7.89
C SER A 435 -26.24 -57.37 8.62
N ASP A 436 -25.41 -58.41 8.55
CA ASP A 436 -25.61 -59.68 9.26
C ASP A 436 -25.41 -59.52 10.79
N ALA A 437 -24.51 -58.62 11.21
CA ALA A 437 -24.30 -58.28 12.62
C ALA A 437 -25.46 -57.47 13.21
N GLU A 438 -26.04 -56.53 12.45
CA GLU A 438 -27.24 -55.77 12.84
C GLU A 438 -28.51 -56.63 12.85
N ALA A 439 -28.58 -57.67 12.01
CA ALA A 439 -29.72 -58.60 11.93
C ALA A 439 -29.69 -59.72 13.00
N SER A 440 -28.62 -59.83 13.80
CA SER A 440 -28.52 -60.81 14.89
C SER A 440 -29.24 -60.29 16.15
N PRO A 441 -30.27 -60.99 16.68
CA PRO A 441 -30.97 -60.53 17.89
C PRO A 441 -30.02 -60.57 19.10
N PRO A 442 -30.23 -59.71 20.13
CA PRO A 442 -29.41 -59.75 21.33
C PRO A 442 -29.55 -61.13 21.99
N LEU A 443 -28.40 -61.76 22.28
CA LEU A 443 -28.33 -62.98 23.10
C LEU A 443 -29.08 -62.74 24.42
N GLU A 444 -30.23 -63.38 24.60
CA GLU A 444 -30.86 -63.53 25.92
C GLU A 444 -29.85 -64.23 26.84
N ILE A 445 -29.23 -63.47 27.72
CA ILE A 445 -28.47 -64.02 28.84
C ILE A 445 -29.51 -64.60 29.80
N ALA A 446 -29.67 -65.92 29.77
CA ALA A 446 -30.47 -66.66 30.73
C ALA A 446 -30.04 -66.29 32.16
N SER A 447 -30.98 -65.76 32.94
CA SER A 447 -30.80 -65.41 34.33
C SER A 447 -30.59 -66.69 35.16
N ALA A 448 -29.35 -66.99 35.52
CA ALA A 448 -29.06 -67.99 36.53
C ALA A 448 -29.51 -67.45 37.90
N GLN A 449 -30.43 -68.18 38.53
CA GLN A 449 -30.94 -67.95 39.88
C GLN A 449 -29.78 -67.80 40.89
N ALA A 450 -29.81 -66.72 41.66
CA ALA A 450 -29.02 -66.58 42.88
C ALA A 450 -29.66 -67.41 44.00
N PRO A 451 -28.90 -68.21 44.77
CA PRO A 451 -29.44 -68.85 45.96
C PRO A 451 -29.54 -67.85 47.11
N GLU A 452 -30.60 -68.02 47.87
CA GLU A 452 -31.00 -67.21 49.01
C GLU A 452 -29.96 -67.17 50.15
N SER A 453 -30.03 -66.04 50.83
CA SER A 453 -29.44 -65.64 52.11
C SER A 453 -29.42 -66.68 53.24
N GLY A 454 -28.28 -66.75 53.93
CA GLY A 454 -28.19 -66.89 55.40
C GLY A 454 -26.93 -66.12 55.83
N GLY A 455 -26.96 -65.07 56.65
CA GLY A 455 -27.75 -64.84 57.85
C GLY A 455 -27.08 -65.58 59.01
N PHE A 456 -26.27 -64.90 59.82
CA PHE A 456 -26.27 -65.02 61.29
C PHE A 456 -25.26 -64.06 61.95
N HIS A 457 -25.81 -63.33 62.94
CA HIS A 457 -25.30 -62.53 64.07
C HIS A 457 -23.82 -62.19 64.23
#